data_AF-M3GVY2-F1
#
_entry.id   AF-M3GVY2-F1
#
_cell.length_a   1.000
_cell.length_b   1.000
_cell.length_c   1.000
_cell.angle_alpha   90.00
_cell.angle_beta   90.00
_cell.angle_gamma   90.00
#
_symmetry.space_group_name_H-M   'P 1'
#
loop_
_entity.id
_entity.type
_entity.pdbx_description
1 polymer ?
#
loop_
_entity_poly.entity_id
_entity_poly.type
_entity_poly.pdbx_seq_one_letter_code
_entity_poly.pdbx_strand_id
1 'polypeptide(L)' 'MKTKTVGAKVLKENLSAYLRLVKEGETILVMERNQVVAEIKKPSANSDGTIENFLQKEEKKDFF' A
#
# COMPACT_ATOMS: atom_id res chain seq x y z
N MET A 1 -2.27 7.37 -12.72
CA MET A 1 -2.51 6.50 -11.56
C MET A 1 -3.97 6.09 -11.56
N LYS A 2 -4.26 4.79 -11.46
CA LYS A 2 -5.63 4.31 -11.24
C LYS A 2 -5.81 4.07 -9.74
N THR A 3 -6.90 4.57 -9.18
CA THR A 3 -7.23 4.42 -7.77
C THR A 3 -8.50 3.58 -7.65
N LYS A 4 -8.48 2.58 -6.77
CA LYS A 4 -9.60 1.70 -6.50
C LYS A 4 -9.92 1.70 -5.01
N THR A 5 -11.19 1.65 -4.67
CA THR A 5 -11.65 1.69 -3.29
C THR A 5 -12.25 0.35 -2.89
N VAL A 6 -11.91 -0.16 -1.69
CA VAL A 6 -12.36 -1.47 -1.20
C VAL A 6 -12.67 -1.39 0.29
N GLY A 7 -13.72 -2.10 0.74
CA GLY A 7 -13.99 -2.26 2.17
C GLY A 7 -13.00 -3.21 2.85
N ALA A 8 -12.65 -2.95 4.12
CA ALA A 8 -11.67 -3.74 4.86
C ALA A 8 -11.98 -5.25 4.87
N LYS A 9 -13.26 -5.64 4.97
CA LYS A 9 -13.68 -7.05 4.91
C LYS A 9 -13.33 -7.71 3.56
N VAL A 10 -13.68 -7.07 2.45
CA VAL A 10 -13.44 -7.58 1.10
C VAL A 10 -11.95 -7.64 0.80
N LEU A 11 -11.20 -6.63 1.26
CA LEU A 11 -9.74 -6.61 1.15
C LEU A 11 -9.12 -7.81 1.86
N LYS A 12 -9.54 -8.11 3.10
CA LYS A 12 -9.03 -9.25 3.87
C LYS A 12 -9.22 -10.58 3.14
N GLU A 13 -10.40 -10.78 2.57
CA GLU A 13 -10.76 -12.02 1.87
C GLU A 13 -10.05 -12.18 0.51
N ASN A 14 -9.62 -11.07 -0.11
CA ASN A 14 -9.08 -11.05 -1.48
C ASN A 14 -7.70 -10.37 -1.58
N LEU A 15 -6.95 -10.31 -0.48
CA LEU A 15 -5.73 -9.51 -0.37
C LEU A 15 -4.74 -9.76 -1.52
N SER A 16 -4.50 -11.04 -1.84
CA SER A 16 -3.59 -11.44 -2.91
C SER A 16 -3.98 -10.89 -4.28
N ALA A 17 -5.27 -10.74 -4.57
CA ALA A 17 -5.74 -10.17 -5.83
C ALA A 17 -5.47 -8.65 -5.87
N TYR A 18 -5.74 -7.95 -4.78
CA TYR A 18 -5.47 -6.51 -4.68
C TYR A 18 -3.97 -6.20 -4.72
N LEU A 19 -3.12 -7.03 -4.12
CA LEU A 19 -1.66 -6.88 -4.21
C LEU A 19 -1.13 -7.02 -5.64
N ARG A 20 -1.77 -7.84 -6.49
CA ARG A 20 -1.41 -7.91 -7.92
C ARG A 20 -1.73 -6.58 -8.64
N LEU A 21 -2.90 -6.00 -8.37
CA LEU A 21 -3.25 -4.68 -8.91
C LEU A 21 -2.26 -3.60 -8.44
N VAL A 22 -1.87 -3.64 -7.17
CA VAL A 22 -0.83 -2.76 -6.63
C VAL A 22 0.49 -2.98 -7.37
N LYS A 23 0.90 -4.23 -7.61
CA LYS A 23 2.09 -4.56 -8.39
C LYS A 23 2.02 -4.11 -9.86
N GLU A 24 0.83 -3.90 -10.41
CA GLU A 24 0.64 -3.31 -11.74
C GLU A 24 0.72 -1.78 -11.71
N GLY A 25 0.53 -1.17 -10.54
CA GLY A 25 0.64 0.28 -10.31
C GLY A 25 -0.68 0.94 -9.93
N GLU A 26 -1.67 0.15 -9.54
CA GLU A 26 -2.89 0.69 -8.93
C GLU A 26 -2.66 1.05 -7.46
N THR A 27 -3.42 2.05 -6.99
CA THR A 27 -3.49 2.40 -5.57
C THR A 27 -4.83 1.95 -5.02
N ILE A 28 -4.82 1.21 -3.91
CA ILE A 28 -6.00 0.70 -3.26
C ILE A 28 -6.28 1.52 -1.99
N LEU A 29 -7.43 2.18 -1.94
CA LEU A 29 -7.95 2.86 -0.76
C LEU A 29 -8.82 1.89 0.03
N VAL A 30 -8.49 1.71 1.30
CA VAL A 30 -9.22 0.83 2.21
C VAL A 30 -10.20 1.66 3.01
N MET A 31 -11.47 1.24 2.99
CA MET A 31 -12.54 1.91 3.70
C MET A 31 -13.12 1.08 4.84
N GLU A 32 -13.52 1.79 5.89
CA GLU A 32 -14.41 1.30 6.94
C GLU A 32 -15.49 2.35 7.21
N ARG A 33 -16.76 1.91 7.32
CA ARG A 33 -17.89 2.80 7.61
C ARG A 33 -17.91 4.08 6.75
N ASN A 34 -17.61 3.92 5.46
CA ASN A 34 -17.54 5.00 4.46
C ASN A 34 -16.43 6.05 4.71
N GLN A 35 -15.38 5.70 5.45
CA GLN A 35 -14.19 6.51 5.66
C GLN A 35 -12.94 5.77 5.19
N VAL A 36 -12.01 6.47 4.55
CA VAL A 36 -10.71 5.90 4.17
C VAL A 36 -9.85 5.77 5.42
N VAL A 37 -9.41 4.55 5.71
CA VAL A 37 -8.60 4.23 6.89
C VAL A 37 -7.17 3.83 6.53
N ALA A 38 -6.93 3.39 5.29
CA ALA A 38 -5.60 3.04 4.82
C ALA A 38 -5.46 3.20 3.29
N GLU A 39 -4.21 3.26 2.84
CA GLU A 39 -3.82 3.23 1.43
C GLU A 39 -2.80 2.10 1.23
N ILE A 40 -2.98 1.32 0.17
CA ILE A 40 -1.99 0.34 -0.30
C ILE A 40 -1.54 0.78 -1.69
N LYS A 41 -0.25 1.02 -1.84
CA LYS A 41 0.37 1.45 -3.09
C LYS A 41 1.70 0.75 -3.30
N LYS A 42 2.24 0.85 -4.52
CA LYS A 42 3.62 0.45 -4.74
C LYS A 42 4.53 1.24 -3.81
N PRO A 43 5.55 0.59 -3.26
CA PRO A 43 6.73 1.28 -2.80
C PRO A 43 7.23 2.38 -3.73
N SER A 44 7.76 3.46 -3.17
CA SER A 44 8.47 4.49 -3.92
C SER A 44 9.63 3.87 -4.72
N ALA A 45 9.85 4.29 -5.97
CA ALA A 45 10.83 3.73 -6.91
C ALA A 45 12.27 3.62 -6.38
N ASN A 46 12.63 4.34 -5.31
CA ASN A 46 13.97 4.33 -4.73
C ASN A 46 14.20 3.18 -3.73
N SER A 47 13.44 2.08 -3.79
CA SER A 47 13.62 0.92 -2.91
C SER A 47 13.71 -0.31 -3.79
N ASP A 48 14.83 -1.03 -3.72
CA ASP A 48 15.13 -2.23 -4.52
C ASP A 48 14.26 -3.44 -4.13
N GLY A 49 13.09 -3.22 -3.51
CA GLY A 49 12.12 -4.23 -3.12
C GLY A 49 12.52 -5.08 -1.93
N THR A 50 13.72 -4.87 -1.36
CA THR A 50 14.22 -5.60 -0.19
C THR A 50 13.75 -4.98 1.12
N ILE A 51 13.47 -5.82 2.11
CA ILE A 51 12.97 -5.41 3.43
C ILE A 51 13.97 -4.45 4.10
N GLU A 52 15.26 -4.71 3.98
CA GLU A 52 16.33 -3.90 4.57
C GLU A 52 16.29 -2.44 4.07
N ASN A 53 16.04 -2.24 2.77
CA ASN A 53 15.99 -0.91 2.17
C ASN A 53 14.74 -0.12 2.54
N PHE A 54 13.64 -0.79 2.91
CA PHE A 54 12.44 -0.11 3.42
C PHE A 54 12.65 0.39 4.85
N LEU A 55 13.18 -0.46 5.73
CA LEU A 55 13.35 -0.13 7.14
C LEU A 55 14.37 1.00 7.35
N GLN A 56 15.48 0.99 6.61
CA GLN A 56 16.50 2.06 6.67
C GLN A 56 15.97 3.45 6.27
N LYS A 57 14.92 3.53 5.44
CA LYS A 57 14.30 4.81 5.05
C LYS A 57 13.40 5.39 6.12
N GLU A 58 12.75 4.56 6.93
CA GLU A 58 11.93 5.03 8.04
C GLU A 58 12.83 5.62 9.14
N GLU A 59 13.91 4.93 9.50
CA GLU A 59 14.88 5.42 10.49
C GLU A 59 15.43 6.80 10.10
N LYS A 60 15.81 7.03 8.83
CA LYS A 60 16.34 8.33 8.38
C LYS A 60 15.33 9.48 8.40
N LYS A 61 14.01 9.20 8.39
CA LYS A 61 12.99 10.26 8.46
C LYS A 61 12.83 10.80 9.88
N ASP A 62 13.11 9.99 10.90
CA ASP A 62 12.99 10.38 12.30
C ASP A 62 14.17 11.24 12.80
N PHE A 63 15.20 11.43 11.96
CA PHE A 63 16.38 12.26 12.25
C PHE A 63 16.35 13.68 11.67
N PHE A 64 15.23 14.11 11.05
CA PHE A 64 15.06 15.46 10.51
C PHE A 64 13.82 16.17 11.06
#